data_AF-U9SYA0-F1
#
_entry.id   AF-U9SYA0-F1
#
_cell.length_a   1.000
_cell.length_b   1.000
_cell.length_c   1.000
_cell.angle_alpha   90.00
_cell.angle_beta   90.00
_cell.angle_gamma   90.00
#
_symmetry.space_group_name_H-M   'P 1'
#
loop_
_entity.id
_entity.type
_entity.pdbx_description
1 polymer ?
#
loop_
_entity_poly.entity_id
_entity_poly.type
_entity_poly.pdbx_seq_one_letter_code
_entity_poly.pdbx_strand_id
1 'polypeptide(L)'
;METKINISDKDTDTVNTKNCIYCNKPFTDEELWCKECINTLENLAKSGNANLMFHLAICYRNGKRTGNNLEKSFYWFHKAAENNIKEAIF
;
A
#
# COMPACT_ATOMS: atom_id res chain seq x y z
N MET A 1 -18.39 -9.09 9.13
CA MET A 1 -18.33 -10.46 8.61
C MET A 1 -16.92 -10.68 8.10
N GLU A 2 -16.09 -11.37 8.89
CA GLU A 2 -14.67 -11.57 8.61
C GLU A 2 -14.50 -12.47 7.38
N THR A 3 -13.94 -11.94 6.30
CA THR A 3 -13.66 -12.75 5.11
C THR A 3 -12.29 -13.40 5.30
N LYS A 4 -12.29 -14.68 5.67
CA LYS A 4 -11.09 -15.53 5.60
C LYS A 4 -10.71 -15.70 4.13
N ILE A 5 -9.63 -15.06 3.71
CA ILE A 5 -9.04 -15.29 2.38
C ILE A 5 -8.20 -16.56 2.47
N ASN A 6 -8.73 -17.67 1.94
CA ASN A 6 -8.00 -18.93 1.76
C ASN A 6 -7.41 -18.91 0.35
N ILE A 7 -6.08 -18.84 0.26
CA ILE A 7 -5.36 -18.86 -1.02
C ILE A 7 -4.93 -20.31 -1.24
N SER A 8 -5.80 -21.11 -1.87
CA SER A 8 -5.42 -22.40 -2.44
C SER A 8 -5.55 -22.34 -3.96
N ASP A 9 -4.46 -22.72 -4.59
CA ASP A 9 -4.16 -22.67 -6.02
C ASP A 9 -5.27 -23.12 -6.99
N LYS A 10 -5.24 -22.44 -8.15
CA LYS A 10 -5.60 -22.89 -9.51
C LYS A 10 -7.09 -22.91 -9.90
N ASP A 11 -7.31 -22.26 -11.05
CA ASP A 11 -8.45 -22.38 -11.95
C ASP A 11 -9.78 -21.74 -11.54
N THR A 12 -9.84 -20.41 -11.64
CA THR A 12 -11.10 -19.73 -11.94
C THR A 12 -10.89 -18.56 -12.89
N ASP A 13 -11.45 -18.67 -14.10
CA ASP A 13 -11.81 -17.58 -15.03
C ASP A 13 -12.90 -16.66 -14.41
N THR A 14 -12.72 -16.26 -13.16
CA THR A 14 -13.47 -15.17 -12.56
C THR A 14 -12.85 -13.90 -13.08
N VAL A 15 -13.67 -13.03 -13.68
CA VAL A 15 -13.40 -11.62 -13.94
C VAL A 15 -12.78 -11.02 -12.67
N ASN A 16 -11.46 -11.10 -12.57
CA ASN A 16 -10.67 -10.57 -11.48
C ASN A 16 -10.58 -9.09 -11.76
N THR A 17 -11.66 -8.36 -11.50
CA THR A 17 -11.55 -6.94 -11.22
C THR A 17 -10.69 -6.86 -9.98
N LYS A 18 -9.38 -6.74 -10.22
CA LYS A 18 -8.38 -6.38 -9.23
C LYS A 18 -8.97 -5.11 -8.60
N ASN A 19 -9.44 -5.23 -7.36
CA ASN A 19 -10.01 -4.12 -6.59
C ASN A 19 -8.97 -3.67 -5.58
N CYS A 20 -8.94 -2.37 -5.28
CA CYS A 20 -8.09 -1.82 -4.24
C CYS A 20 -8.36 -2.48 -2.89
N ILE A 21 -7.32 -3.03 -2.27
CA ILE A 21 -7.41 -3.71 -0.97
C ILE A 21 -7.94 -2.75 0.12
N TYR A 22 -7.70 -1.44 -0.03
CA TYR A 22 -8.12 -0.44 0.95
C TYR A 22 -9.58 0.03 0.80
N CYS A 23 -10.07 0.20 -0.43
CA CYS A 23 -11.38 0.82 -0.69
C CYS A 23 -12.33 -0.03 -1.52
N ASN A 24 -11.93 -1.24 -1.91
CA ASN A 24 -12.67 -2.18 -2.76
C ASN A 24 -13.14 -1.59 -4.10
N LYS A 25 -12.64 -0.43 -4.53
CA LYS A 25 -12.92 0.13 -5.85
C LYS A 25 -12.14 -0.66 -6.91
N PRO A 26 -12.75 -0.96 -8.08
CA PRO A 26 -12.02 -1.57 -9.19
C PRO A 26 -10.87 -0.67 -9.59
N PHE A 27 -9.69 -1.25 -9.76
CA PHE A 27 -8.59 -0.47 -10.32
C PHE A 27 -8.97 -0.07 -11.73
N THR A 28 -8.61 1.16 -12.10
CA THR A 28 -8.72 1.60 -13.48
C THR A 28 -7.60 1.03 -14.35
N ASP A 29 -6.56 0.43 -13.74
CA ASP A 29 -5.37 -0.19 -14.37
C ASP A 29 -4.69 -1.23 -13.42
N GLU A 30 -3.56 -1.85 -13.81
CA GLU A 30 -2.86 -2.91 -13.07
C GLU A 30 -2.13 -2.49 -11.75
N GLU A 31 -2.73 -1.62 -10.94
CA GLU A 31 -2.19 -1.21 -9.64
C GLU A 31 -2.66 -2.16 -8.51
N LEU A 32 -1.93 -2.24 -7.39
CA LEU A 32 -2.39 -2.94 -6.17
C LEU A 32 -3.12 -1.99 -5.20
N TRP A 33 -3.01 -0.68 -5.43
CA TRP A 33 -3.51 0.40 -4.59
C TRP A 33 -4.06 1.51 -5.48
N CYS A 34 -5.21 2.10 -5.12
CA CYS A 34 -5.80 3.18 -5.90
C CYS A 34 -5.03 4.51 -5.70
N LYS A 35 -4.81 5.30 -6.76
CA LYS A 35 -4.14 6.62 -6.67
C LYS A 35 -4.76 7.54 -5.62
N GLU A 36 -6.09 7.56 -5.53
CA GLU A 36 -6.83 8.32 -4.51
C GLU A 36 -6.42 7.87 -3.10
N CYS A 37 -6.31 6.56 -2.87
CA CYS A 37 -5.92 5.95 -1.61
C CYS A 37 -4.49 6.33 -1.22
N ILE A 38 -3.56 6.28 -2.17
CA ILE A 38 -2.16 6.70 -1.94
C ILE A 38 -2.11 8.17 -1.55
N ASN A 39 -2.83 9.04 -2.27
CA ASN A 39 -2.88 10.48 -1.95
C ASN A 39 -3.47 10.75 -0.56
N THR A 40 -4.55 10.03 -0.19
CA THR A 40 -5.12 10.12 1.16
C THR A 40 -4.10 9.67 2.21
N LEU A 41 -3.39 8.56 1.98
CA LEU A 41 -2.33 8.08 2.87
C LEU A 41 -1.18 9.08 2.98
N GLU A 42 -0.75 9.73 1.90
CA GLU A 42 0.27 10.78 1.94
C GLU A 42 -0.16 11.96 2.84
N ASN A 43 -1.42 12.38 2.74
CA ASN A 43 -1.93 13.48 3.57
C ASN A 43 -2.06 13.08 5.04
N LEU A 44 -2.50 11.85 5.31
CA LEU A 44 -2.59 11.35 6.69
C LEU A 44 -1.21 11.05 7.28
N ALA A 45 -0.24 10.59 6.49
CA ALA A 45 1.13 10.39 6.96
C ALA A 45 1.78 11.71 7.42
N LYS A 46 1.43 12.84 6.79
CA LYS A 46 1.90 14.18 7.22
C LYS A 46 1.41 14.59 8.62
N SER A 47 0.35 13.98 9.16
CA SER A 47 -0.13 14.29 10.52
C SER A 47 0.69 13.63 11.62
N GLY A 48 1.77 12.92 11.28
CA GLY A 48 2.69 12.30 12.25
C GLY A 48 2.34 10.86 12.61
N ASN A 49 1.37 10.25 11.92
CA ASN A 49 1.03 8.85 12.17
C ASN A 49 2.07 7.91 11.52
N ALA A 50 2.97 7.39 12.34
CA ALA A 50 4.09 6.56 11.91
C ALA A 50 3.68 5.23 11.25
N ASN A 51 2.54 4.65 11.65
CA ASN A 51 2.00 3.45 10.99
C ASN A 51 1.56 3.75 9.56
N LEU A 52 0.99 4.93 9.31
CA LEU A 52 0.61 5.34 7.96
C LEU A 52 1.83 5.62 7.09
N MET A 53 2.90 6.20 7.66
CA MET A 53 4.18 6.36 6.97
C MET A 53 4.76 5.00 6.55
N PHE A 54 4.73 4.00 7.44
CA PHE A 54 5.20 2.64 7.13
C PHE A 54 4.38 1.98 6.00
N HIS A 55 3.05 2.03 6.06
CA HIS A 55 2.20 1.49 5.00
C HIS A 55 2.41 2.20 3.66
N LEU A 56 2.56 3.53 3.67
CA LEU A 56 2.85 4.31 2.48
C LEU A 56 4.23 3.95 1.87
N ALA A 57 5.23 3.68 2.71
CA ALA A 57 6.54 3.22 2.26
C ALA A 57 6.47 1.86 1.56
N ILE A 58 5.62 0.93 2.06
CA ILE A 58 5.35 -0.36 1.42
C ILE A 58 4.63 -0.17 0.08
N CYS A 59 3.67 0.74 -0.02
CA CYS A 59 2.99 1.06 -1.27
C CYS A 59 3.99 1.52 -2.34
N TYR A 60 4.92 2.39 -1.98
CA TYR A 60 5.96 2.87 -2.89
C TYR A 60 7.03 1.83 -3.24
N ARG A 61 7.31 0.90 -2.31
CA ARG A 61 8.25 -0.21 -2.53
C ARG A 61 7.70 -1.27 -3.49
N ASN A 62 6.42 -1.59 -3.37
CA ASN A 62 5.78 -2.71 -4.08
C ASN A 62 4.94 -2.26 -5.29
N GLY A 63 4.86 -0.95 -5.54
CA GLY A 63 4.08 -0.38 -6.63
C GLY A 63 4.66 -0.76 -7.99
N LYS A 64 4.03 -1.72 -8.67
CA LYS A 64 4.45 -2.22 -10.00
C LYS A 64 4.59 -1.10 -11.07
N ARG A 65 3.95 0.07 -10.90
CA ARG A 65 4.00 1.16 -11.89
C ARG A 65 4.04 2.61 -11.37
N THR A 66 4.01 2.90 -10.05
CA THR A 66 4.42 4.23 -9.52
C THR A 66 5.93 4.53 -9.75
N GLY A 67 6.59 3.70 -10.57
CA GLY A 67 7.90 3.14 -10.25
C GLY A 67 7.86 2.42 -8.91
N ASN A 68 8.73 1.44 -8.70
CA ASN A 68 9.26 1.31 -7.36
C ASN A 68 9.90 2.66 -7.06
N ASN A 69 9.20 3.52 -6.32
CA ASN A 69 9.72 4.82 -5.96
C ASN A 69 10.52 4.59 -4.68
N LEU A 70 11.69 3.98 -4.86
CA LEU A 70 12.57 3.61 -3.76
C LEU A 70 12.99 4.85 -2.96
N GLU A 71 13.10 6.01 -3.61
CA GLU A 71 13.35 7.29 -2.96
C GLU A 71 12.21 7.67 -2.00
N LYS A 72 10.96 7.69 -2.46
CA LYS A 72 9.80 7.94 -1.60
C LYS A 72 9.61 6.85 -0.55
N SER A 73 9.85 5.59 -0.90
CA SER A 73 9.78 4.48 0.04
C SER A 73 10.78 4.67 1.18
N PHE A 74 12.04 4.96 0.86
CA PHE A 74 13.10 5.24 1.83
C PHE A 74 12.77 6.46 2.69
N TYR A 75 12.31 7.56 2.08
CA TYR A 75 11.88 8.76 2.81
C TYR A 75 10.80 8.44 3.87
N TRP A 76 9.77 7.67 3.51
CA TRP A 76 8.69 7.33 4.42
C TRP A 76 9.08 6.29 5.46
N PHE A 77 9.94 5.32 5.13
CA PHE A 77 10.53 4.43 6.13
C PHE A 77 11.37 5.19 7.15
N HIS A 78 12.19 6.14 6.69
CA HIS A 78 13.00 6.98 7.58
C HIS A 78 12.13 7.80 8.54
N LYS A 79 11.07 8.45 8.00
CA LYS A 79 10.09 9.20 8.82
C LYS A 79 9.36 8.31 9.83
N ALA A 80 9.00 7.08 9.45
CA ALA A 80 8.37 6.13 10.36
C ALA A 80 9.34 5.70 11.49
N ALA A 81 10.62 5.48 11.16
CA ALA A 81 11.66 5.15 12.13
C ALA A 81 11.94 6.29 13.13
N GLU A 82 11.96 7.56 12.67
CA GLU A 82 12.04 8.76 13.53
C GLU A 82 10.88 8.82 14.55
N ASN A 83 9.73 8.24 14.21
CA ASN A 83 8.55 8.19 15.08
C ASN A 83 8.41 6.84 15.82
N ASN A 84 9.53 6.15 16.06
CA ASN A 84 9.64 4.91 16.86
C ASN A 84 9.00 3.65 16.25
N ILE A 85 8.70 3.62 14.96
CA ILE A 85 8.33 2.35 14.28
C ILE A 85 9.62 1.59 13.97
N LYS A 86 9.95 0.62 14.82
CA LYS A 86 11.19 -0.16 14.72
C LYS A 86 11.22 -1.04 13.48
N GLU A 87 10.04 -1.42 12.99
CA GLU A 87 9.83 -2.19 11.75
C GLU A 87 10.20 -1.37 10.50
N ALA A 88 10.29 -0.05 10.62
CA ALA A 88 10.68 0.85 9.54
C ALA A 88 12.20 1.06 9.44
N ILE A 89 12.98 0.48 10.35
CA ILE A 89 14.45 0.51 10.28
C ILE A 89 14.87 -0.43 9.15
N PHE A 90 15.35 0.15 8.05
CA PHE A 90 15.90 -0.55 6.89
C PHE A 90 17.40 -0.29 6.78
#